data_AF-A0A183D1B8-F1
#
_entry.id   AF-A0A183D1B8-F1
#
_cell.length_a   1.000
_cell.length_b   1.000
_cell.length_c   1.000
_cell.angle_alpha   90.00
_cell.angle_beta   90.00
_cell.angle_gamma   90.00
#
_symmetry.space_group_name_H-M   'P 1'
#
loop_
_entity.id
_entity.type
_entity.pdbx_description
1 polymer ?
#
loop_
_entity_poly.entity_id
_entity_poly.type
_entity_poly.pdbx_seq_one_letter_code
_entity_poly.pdbx_strand_id
1 'polypeptide(L)'
;MVQEVFGFGVDGILQQYQTYLKTYIPPNFSHSAFLKHMNKNRYKDVLCLDHTRVVLQDKDPDADYIHANYVKGEPLINSFICTQAGHLFAFFGPMSVTVNDFWLMIVQERVSSIVMLCNVTEAGKNKCFQYWPAEAGSSLTFGG
;
A
#
# COMPACT_ATOMS: atom_id res chain seq x y z
N MET A 1 -29.48 -0.30 2.42
CA MET A 1 -28.12 -0.74 2.03
C MET A 1 -27.88 -2.23 2.29
N VAL A 2 -27.69 -2.71 3.53
CA VAL A 2 -27.38 -4.14 3.76
C VAL A 2 -28.53 -5.09 3.37
N GLN A 3 -29.78 -4.73 3.66
CA GLN A 3 -30.95 -5.54 3.24
C GLN A 3 -31.19 -5.57 1.72
N GLU A 4 -30.77 -4.54 0.98
CA GLU A 4 -30.87 -4.50 -0.48
C GLU A 4 -29.85 -5.45 -1.12
N VAL A 5 -28.65 -5.55 -0.54
CA VAL A 5 -27.60 -6.49 -0.99
C VAL A 5 -28.06 -7.95 -0.87
N PHE A 6 -28.80 -8.29 0.20
CA PHE A 6 -29.40 -9.63 0.34
C PHE A 6 -30.47 -9.91 -0.72
N GLY A 7 -31.17 -8.89 -1.22
CA GLY A 7 -32.18 -9.02 -2.29
C GLY A 7 -31.57 -9.26 -3.67
N PHE A 8 -30.37 -8.74 -3.94
CA PHE A 8 -29.68 -8.92 -5.22
C PHE A 8 -29.03 -10.31 -5.38
N GLY A 9 -28.70 -10.97 -4.27
CA GLY A 9 -27.96 -12.23 -4.28
C GLY A 9 -26.56 -12.07 -4.90
N VAL A 10 -25.86 -13.20 -5.04
CA VAL A 10 -24.48 -13.21 -5.59
C VAL A 10 -24.45 -12.72 -7.03
N ASP A 11 -25.43 -13.14 -7.85
CA ASP A 11 -25.49 -12.79 -9.27
C ASP A 11 -25.71 -11.29 -9.48
N GLY A 12 -26.59 -10.65 -8.69
CA GLY A 12 -26.80 -9.22 -8.77
C GLY A 12 -25.57 -8.40 -8.35
N ILE A 13 -24.84 -8.84 -7.32
CA ILE A 13 -23.56 -8.21 -6.92
C ILE A 13 -22.51 -8.36 -8.02
N LEU A 14 -22.41 -9.55 -8.64
CA LEU A 14 -21.49 -9.79 -9.75
C LEU A 14 -21.81 -8.90 -10.95
N GLN A 15 -23.09 -8.73 -11.27
CA GLN A 15 -23.53 -7.84 -12.33
C GLN A 15 -23.12 -6.39 -12.04
N GLN A 16 -23.36 -5.89 -10.83
CA GLN A 16 -22.94 -4.54 -10.44
C GLN A 16 -21.42 -4.34 -10.55
N TYR A 17 -20.63 -5.32 -10.09
CA TYR A 17 -19.17 -5.26 -10.24
C TYR A 17 -18.76 -5.18 -11.71
N GLN A 18 -19.33 -6.03 -12.56
CA GLN A 18 -19.02 -6.06 -13.99
C GLN A 18 -19.43 -4.78 -14.71
N THR A 19 -20.58 -4.21 -14.36
CA THR A 19 -21.11 -3.00 -14.99
C THR A 19 -20.39 -1.73 -14.56
N TYR A 20 -20.07 -1.58 -13.27
CA TYR A 20 -19.63 -0.29 -12.72
C TYR A 20 -18.17 -0.27 -12.28
N LEU A 21 -17.64 -1.38 -11.77
CA LEU A 21 -16.32 -1.40 -11.12
C LEU A 21 -15.21 -1.95 -12.02
N LYS A 22 -15.49 -2.98 -12.80
CA LYS A 22 -14.47 -3.67 -13.61
C LYS A 22 -13.80 -2.75 -14.63
N THR A 23 -14.55 -1.81 -15.21
CA THR A 23 -14.05 -0.86 -16.21
C THR A 23 -13.88 0.55 -15.65
N TYR A 24 -13.97 0.71 -14.33
CA TYR A 24 -13.81 2.01 -13.70
C TYR A 24 -12.38 2.52 -13.89
N ILE A 25 -12.27 3.76 -14.37
CA ILE A 25 -11.02 4.50 -14.46
C ILE A 25 -11.19 5.74 -13.58
N PRO A 26 -10.34 5.93 -12.55
CA PRO A 26 -10.47 7.09 -11.68
C PRO A 26 -10.17 8.37 -12.46
N PRO A 27 -10.74 9.52 -12.05
CA PRO A 27 -10.34 10.80 -12.59
C PRO A 27 -8.84 11.01 -12.34
N ASN A 28 -8.17 11.67 -13.28
CA ASN A 28 -6.73 11.92 -13.23
C ASN A 28 -5.88 10.63 -13.15
N PHE A 29 -6.22 9.62 -13.95
CA PHE A 29 -5.49 8.36 -14.03
C PHE A 29 -4.09 8.55 -14.64
N SER A 30 -3.11 8.88 -13.81
CA SER A 30 -1.69 8.88 -14.17
C SER A 30 -0.88 8.11 -13.13
N HIS A 31 0.21 7.50 -13.58
CA HIS A 31 1.07 6.62 -12.78
C HIS A 31 2.53 6.68 -13.28
N SER A 32 2.97 7.87 -13.67
CA SER A 32 4.32 8.11 -14.20
C SER A 32 5.41 7.84 -13.15
N ALA A 33 5.16 8.17 -11.88
CA ALA A 33 6.09 7.88 -10.80
C ALA A 33 6.23 6.37 -10.56
N PHE A 34 5.13 5.63 -10.69
CA PHE A 34 5.13 4.17 -10.64
C PHE A 34 6.03 3.55 -11.72
N LEU A 35 5.93 4.02 -12.97
CA LEU A 35 6.73 3.51 -14.10
C LEU A 35 8.22 3.83 -13.95
N LYS A 36 8.57 4.95 -13.33
CA LYS A 36 9.97 5.32 -13.04
C LYS A 36 10.60 4.47 -11.94
N HIS A 37 9.80 3.98 -10.99
CA HIS A 37 10.26 3.27 -9.81
C HIS A 37 9.81 1.81 -9.77
N MET A 38 9.84 1.12 -10.92
CA MET A 38 9.39 -0.28 -11.04
C MET A 38 10.10 -1.24 -10.07
N ASN A 39 11.32 -0.93 -9.66
CA ASN A 39 12.10 -1.70 -8.68
C ASN A 39 11.58 -1.55 -7.23
N LYS A 40 10.79 -0.53 -6.93
CA LYS A 40 10.15 -0.31 -5.61
C LYS A 40 8.72 -0.89 -5.54
N ASN A 41 8.20 -1.41 -6.66
CA ASN A 41 6.84 -1.94 -6.76
C ASN A 41 6.82 -3.47 -6.64
N ARG A 42 5.96 -3.99 -5.78
CA ARG A 42 5.83 -5.44 -5.59
C ARG A 42 5.18 -6.15 -6.78
N TYR A 43 4.16 -5.51 -7.35
CA TYR A 43 3.34 -6.05 -8.42
C TYR A 43 3.32 -5.06 -9.58
N LYS A 44 3.53 -5.55 -10.81
CA LYS A 44 3.56 -4.70 -12.01
C LYS A 44 2.17 -4.26 -12.47
N ASP A 45 1.16 -5.01 -12.05
CA ASP A 45 -0.25 -4.86 -12.37
C ASP A 45 -1.05 -4.12 -11.29
N VAL A 46 -0.43 -3.77 -10.16
CA VAL A 46 -1.04 -2.95 -9.11
C VAL A 46 -0.45 -1.55 -9.16
N LEU A 47 -1.14 -0.65 -9.86
CA LEU A 47 -0.65 0.71 -10.12
C LEU A 47 -0.73 1.59 -8.86
N CYS A 48 0.27 2.47 -8.71
CA CYS A 48 0.23 3.60 -7.76
C CYS A 48 -0.12 4.88 -8.53
N LEU A 49 -1.18 5.56 -8.11
CA LEU A 49 -1.69 6.75 -8.80
C LEU A 49 -0.88 7.99 -8.42
N ASP A 50 -0.42 8.79 -9.39
CA ASP A 50 0.39 9.98 -9.10
C ASP A 50 -0.37 11.01 -8.27
N HIS A 51 -1.67 11.17 -8.51
CA HIS A 51 -2.48 12.24 -7.92
C HIS A 51 -2.76 12.04 -6.43
N THR A 52 -2.74 10.79 -5.96
CA THR A 52 -3.02 10.46 -4.56
C THR A 52 -1.84 9.78 -3.90
N ARG A 53 -0.68 9.66 -4.56
CA ARG A 53 0.47 9.01 -3.93
C ARG A 53 0.97 9.81 -2.73
N VAL A 54 1.53 9.11 -1.77
CA VAL A 54 2.37 9.74 -0.76
C VAL A 54 3.69 10.13 -1.41
N VAL A 55 4.13 11.38 -1.18
CA VAL A 55 5.43 11.89 -1.61
C VAL A 55 6.33 11.95 -0.39
N LEU A 56 7.44 11.22 -0.41
CA LEU A 56 8.39 11.22 0.70
C LEU A 56 9.23 12.50 0.70
N GLN A 57 9.46 13.03 1.89
CA GLN A 57 10.38 14.14 2.14
C GLN A 57 11.72 13.57 2.61
N ASP A 58 12.48 13.01 1.68
CA ASP A 58 13.83 12.52 1.94
C ASP A 58 14.88 13.63 1.72
N LYS A 59 16.12 13.40 2.17
CA LYS A 59 17.28 14.26 1.88
C LYS A 59 17.65 14.19 0.40
N ASP A 60 17.44 13.05 -0.24
CA ASP A 60 17.59 12.87 -1.68
C ASP A 60 16.27 13.26 -2.38
N PRO A 61 16.24 14.36 -3.18
CA PRO A 61 15.05 14.79 -3.91
C PRO A 61 14.54 13.75 -4.92
N ASP A 62 15.42 12.84 -5.37
CA ASP A 62 15.07 11.77 -6.31
C ASP A 62 14.50 10.53 -5.59
N ALA A 63 14.47 10.51 -4.26
CA ALA A 63 13.95 9.41 -3.43
C ALA A 63 12.52 9.64 -2.92
N ASP A 64 11.69 10.38 -3.66
CA ASP A 64 10.35 10.81 -3.23
C ASP A 64 9.26 9.72 -3.30
N TYR A 65 9.60 8.52 -3.80
CA TYR A 65 8.63 7.50 -4.17
C TYR A 65 8.53 6.36 -3.17
N ILE A 66 7.30 6.15 -2.69
CA ILE A 66 6.79 4.93 -2.05
C ILE A 66 5.49 4.50 -2.75
N HIS A 67 5.27 3.19 -2.88
CA HIS A 67 4.02 2.64 -3.39
C HIS A 67 2.92 2.71 -2.31
N ALA A 68 2.40 3.92 -2.11
CA ALA A 68 1.36 4.22 -1.14
C ALA A 68 0.46 5.35 -1.68
N ASN A 69 -0.85 5.22 -1.49
CA ASN A 69 -1.84 6.21 -1.90
C ASN A 69 -2.72 6.61 -0.72
N TYR A 70 -3.05 7.91 -0.63
CA TYR A 70 -4.10 8.41 0.24
C TYR A 70 -5.46 7.92 -0.25
N VAL A 71 -6.22 7.35 0.68
CA VAL A 71 -7.60 6.94 0.48
C VAL A 71 -8.46 7.78 1.41
N LYS A 72 -9.25 8.67 0.82
CA LYS A 72 -10.13 9.61 1.52
C LYS A 72 -11.39 9.84 0.70
N GLY A 73 -12.46 10.25 1.39
CA GLY A 73 -13.76 10.52 0.78
C GLY A 73 -14.87 9.71 1.42
N GLU A 74 -16.11 10.13 1.18
CA GLU A 74 -17.29 9.44 1.71
C GLU A 74 -17.32 7.96 1.27
N PRO A 75 -17.68 7.02 2.17
CA PRO A 75 -18.18 7.21 3.54
C PRO A 75 -17.08 7.17 4.62
N LEU A 76 -15.80 7.32 4.25
CA LEU A 76 -14.69 7.20 5.19
C LEU A 76 -14.60 8.45 6.06
N ILE A 77 -14.83 8.26 7.36
CA ILE A 77 -14.68 9.32 8.39
C ILE A 77 -13.20 9.74 8.50
N ASN A 78 -12.29 8.76 8.39
CA ASN A 78 -10.86 8.97 8.51
C ASN A 78 -10.18 8.83 7.15
N SER A 79 -9.10 9.58 6.95
CA SER A 79 -8.20 9.34 5.83
C SER A 79 -7.28 8.17 6.15
N PHE A 80 -7.08 7.29 5.17
CA PHE A 80 -6.18 6.17 5.27
C PHE A 80 -5.03 6.33 4.27
N ILE A 81 -3.92 5.68 4.57
CA ILE A 81 -2.85 5.44 3.60
C ILE A 81 -2.87 3.95 3.30
N CYS A 82 -3.18 3.60 2.06
CA CYS A 82 -3.08 2.23 1.59
C CYS A 82 -1.74 2.06 0.89
N THR A 83 -0.93 1.12 1.36
CA THR A 83 0.38 0.81 0.81
C THR A 83 0.53 -0.68 0.57
N GLN A 84 1.42 -1.07 -0.34
CA GLN A 84 1.74 -2.47 -0.56
C GLN A 84 2.31 -3.12 0.71
N ALA A 85 2.01 -4.40 0.92
CA ALA A 85 2.65 -5.14 2.01
C ALA A 85 4.17 -5.15 1.82
N GLY A 86 4.91 -4.83 2.89
CA GLY A 86 6.35 -4.68 2.90
C GLY A 86 7.07 -5.83 2.19
N HIS A 87 8.04 -5.50 1.35
CA HIS A 87 8.63 -6.46 0.41
C HIS A 87 9.64 -7.39 1.11
N LEU A 88 9.41 -8.71 1.02
CA LEU A 88 10.36 -9.70 1.56
C LEU A 88 11.45 -10.01 0.52
N PHE A 89 12.45 -9.15 0.45
CA PHE A 89 13.76 -9.46 -0.11
C PHE A 89 14.83 -8.68 0.65
N ALA A 90 14.92 -8.92 1.95
CA ALA A 90 16.00 -8.42 2.78
C ALA A 90 16.75 -9.62 3.34
N PHE A 91 17.86 -9.94 2.70
CA PHE A 91 19.04 -10.23 3.50
C PHE A 91 20.30 -9.58 2.91
N PHE A 92 20.38 -9.38 1.58
CA PHE A 92 21.52 -8.66 0.96
C PHE A 92 21.17 -7.97 -0.38
N GLY A 93 20.09 -7.18 -0.45
CA GLY A 93 19.66 -6.57 -1.71
C GLY A 93 19.17 -5.12 -1.60
N PRO A 94 19.09 -4.39 -2.74
CA PRO A 94 18.71 -2.97 -2.86
C PRO A 94 17.28 -2.62 -2.39
N MET A 95 16.60 -3.53 -1.69
CA MET A 95 15.20 -3.44 -1.26
C MET A 95 15.02 -3.17 0.24
N SER A 96 16.11 -3.13 1.02
CA SER A 96 16.12 -2.54 2.38
C SER A 96 15.64 -1.08 2.40
N VAL A 97 15.78 -0.40 1.25
CA VAL A 97 15.32 0.97 1.01
C VAL A 97 13.80 1.10 1.24
N THR A 98 12.99 0.14 0.79
CA THR A 98 11.52 0.27 0.89
C THR A 98 10.97 0.18 2.31
N VAL A 99 11.67 -0.51 3.23
CA VAL A 99 11.29 -0.56 4.65
C VAL A 99 11.68 0.74 5.34
N ASN A 100 12.81 1.34 4.95
CA ASN A 100 13.17 2.68 5.40
C ASN A 100 12.14 3.71 4.91
N ASP A 101 11.81 3.69 3.62
CA ASP A 101 10.77 4.52 3.00
C ASP A 101 9.41 4.39 3.74
N PHE A 102 9.05 3.17 4.15
CA PHE A 102 7.82 2.90 4.92
C PHE A 102 7.85 3.56 6.31
N TRP A 103 8.96 3.43 7.04
CA TRP A 103 9.11 4.08 8.34
C TRP A 103 9.23 5.59 8.23
N LEU A 104 9.89 6.10 7.18
CA LEU A 104 9.94 7.53 6.85
C LEU A 104 8.54 8.08 6.62
N MET A 105 7.73 7.39 5.81
CA MET A 105 6.32 7.73 5.61
C MET A 105 5.55 7.79 6.92
N ILE A 106 5.71 6.80 7.80
CA ILE A 106 5.01 6.75 9.10
C ILE A 106 5.35 7.96 9.96
N VAL A 107 6.64 8.31 10.05
CA VAL A 107 7.11 9.46 10.83
C VAL A 107 6.63 10.77 10.19
N GLN A 108 6.76 10.92 8.88
CA GLN A 108 6.33 12.09 8.12
C GLN A 108 4.83 12.36 8.30
N GLU A 109 4.00 11.34 8.07
CA GLU A 109 2.55 11.44 8.11
C GLU A 109 1.97 11.33 9.53
N ARG A 110 2.84 11.17 10.54
CA ARG A 110 2.49 11.04 11.96
C ARG A 110 1.44 9.94 12.20
N VAL A 111 1.64 8.80 11.54
CA VAL A 111 0.71 7.66 11.62
C VAL A 111 0.67 7.11 13.04
N SER A 112 -0.53 7.02 13.61
CA SER A 112 -0.75 6.52 14.98
C SER A 112 -1.04 5.03 15.05
N SER A 113 -1.44 4.39 13.96
CA SER A 113 -1.85 2.99 13.93
C SER A 113 -1.56 2.38 12.57
N ILE A 114 -1.02 1.16 12.58
CA ILE A 114 -0.72 0.38 11.39
C ILE A 114 -1.61 -0.87 11.42
N VAL A 115 -2.38 -1.10 10.37
CA VAL A 115 -3.24 -2.28 10.22
C VAL A 115 -2.67 -3.17 9.13
N MET A 116 -2.24 -4.37 9.50
CA MET A 116 -1.72 -5.36 8.56
C MET A 116 -2.79 -6.41 8.26
N LEU A 117 -3.13 -6.55 6.98
CA LEU A 117 -4.25 -7.41 6.52
C LEU A 117 -3.80 -8.80 6.04
N CYS A 118 -2.51 -9.14 6.17
CA CYS A 118 -1.95 -10.42 5.75
C CYS A 118 -0.99 -10.97 6.79
N ASN A 119 -0.69 -12.27 6.73
CA ASN A 119 0.40 -12.84 7.51
C ASN A 119 1.75 -12.58 6.83
N VAL A 120 2.85 -12.70 7.59
CA VAL A 120 4.22 -12.64 7.05
C VAL A 120 4.43 -13.72 5.98
N THR A 121 3.89 -14.92 6.22
CA THR A 121 3.92 -16.06 5.30
C THR A 121 2.52 -16.66 5.17
N GLU A 122 2.07 -16.89 3.94
CA GLU A 122 0.81 -17.57 3.64
C GLU A 122 1.06 -18.67 2.62
N ALA A 123 0.57 -19.89 2.90
CA ALA A 123 0.74 -21.05 2.02
C ALA A 123 2.20 -21.28 1.56
N GLY A 124 3.16 -21.07 2.48
CA GLY A 124 4.60 -21.22 2.22
C GLY A 124 5.23 -20.11 1.38
N LYS A 125 4.47 -19.10 0.97
CA LYS A 125 4.98 -17.92 0.26
C LYS A 125 5.09 -16.73 1.20
N ASN A 126 6.22 -16.05 1.15
CA ASN A 126 6.43 -14.84 1.92
C ASN A 126 5.59 -13.69 1.36
N LYS A 127 4.65 -13.23 2.18
CA LYS A 127 3.65 -12.24 1.83
C LYS A 127 3.99 -10.86 2.36
N CYS A 128 4.75 -10.74 3.44
CA CYS A 128 5.19 -9.46 3.95
C CYS A 128 6.53 -9.60 4.65
N PHE A 129 7.38 -8.58 4.57
CA PHE A 129 8.55 -8.45 5.42
C PHE A 129 8.13 -8.06 6.83
N GLN A 130 8.78 -8.65 7.82
CA GLN A 130 8.55 -8.28 9.20
C GLN A 130 9.28 -6.96 9.51
N TYR A 131 8.61 -5.84 9.24
CA TYR A 131 9.15 -4.50 9.44
C TYR A 131 9.17 -4.06 10.92
N TRP A 132 8.74 -4.92 11.84
CA TRP A 132 8.65 -4.68 13.28
C TRP A 132 9.46 -5.73 14.08
N PRO A 133 9.91 -5.39 15.31
CA PRO A 133 10.63 -6.33 16.18
C PRO A 133 9.80 -7.59 16.49
N ALA A 134 10.40 -8.77 16.34
CA ALA A 134 9.72 -10.05 16.57
C ALA A 134 9.47 -10.31 18.06
N GLU A 135 10.41 -9.87 18.89
CA GLU A 135 10.43 -10.15 20.32
C GLU A 135 10.09 -8.90 21.11
N ALA A 136 9.27 -9.07 22.16
CA ALA A 136 8.93 -7.97 23.05
C ALA A 136 10.20 -7.43 23.73
N GLY A 137 10.37 -6.10 23.70
CA GLY A 137 11.55 -5.44 24.25
C GLY A 137 12.75 -5.38 23.29
N SER A 138 12.69 -6.04 22.13
CA SER A 138 13.69 -5.87 21.08
C SER A 138 13.42 -4.60 20.25
N SER A 139 14.48 -4.05 19.64
CA SER A 139 14.40 -2.89 18.74
C SER A 139 15.03 -3.22 17.40
N LEU A 140 14.43 -2.73 16.32
CA LEU A 140 15.02 -2.75 14.97
C LEU A 140 15.30 -1.32 14.52
N THR A 141 16.46 -1.11 13.90
CA THR A 141 16.85 0.20 13.35
C THR A 141 16.83 0.14 11.83
N PHE A 142 16.14 1.09 11.21
CA PHE A 142 16.09 1.29 9.76
C PHE A 142 16.55 2.72 9.46
N GLY A 143 17.41 2.89 8.46
CA GLY A 143 18.06 4.16 8.18
C GLY A 143 19.27 4.42 9.09
N GLY A 144 20.40 4.70 8.46
CA GLY A 144 21.65 5.16 9.10
C GLY A 144 22.04 6.51 8.55
#